data_AF-A0A843C8D1-F1
#
_entry.id   AF-A0A843C8D1-F1
#
_cell.length_a   1.000
_cell.length_b   1.000
_cell.length_c   1.000
_cell.angle_alpha   90.00
_cell.angle_beta   90.00
_cell.angle_gamma   90.00
#
_symmetry.space_group_name_H-M   'P 1'
#
loop_
_entity.id
_entity.type
_entity.pdbx_description
1 polymer ?
#
loop_
_entity_poly.entity_id
_entity_poly.type
_entity_poly.pdbx_seq_one_letter_code
_entity_poly.pdbx_strand_id
1 'polypeptide(L)' 'ILENTGVVVKGIEQGLLDFPSKRFDEEVWLCWKYGETEIKFWHEKDSGFMGRKPIEVSDESLI' A
#
# COMPACT_ATOMS: atom_id res chain seq x y z
N ILE A 1 -9.08 -13.82 10.47
CA ILE A 1 -9.43 -13.63 9.04
C ILE A 1 -9.03 -12.18 8.71
N LEU A 2 -8.31 -11.96 7.60
CA LEU A 2 -7.73 -10.65 7.21
C LEU A 2 -8.76 -9.50 7.18
N GLU A 3 -10.04 -9.83 7.02
CA GLU A 3 -11.17 -8.89 7.01
C GLU A 3 -11.25 -8.02 8.29
N ASN A 4 -10.76 -8.52 9.43
CA ASN A 4 -10.80 -7.76 10.70
C ASN A 4 -9.58 -6.84 10.91
N THR A 5 -8.60 -6.85 10.01
CA THR A 5 -7.37 -6.05 10.14
C THR A 5 -7.39 -4.78 9.27
N GLY A 6 -8.49 -4.55 8.53
CA GLY A 6 -8.61 -3.44 7.59
C GLY A 6 -7.88 -3.66 6.26
N VAL A 7 -7.31 -4.85 6.02
CA VAL A 7 -6.63 -5.18 4.77
C VAL A 7 -7.65 -5.44 3.68
N VAL A 8 -7.46 -4.84 2.50
CA VAL A 8 -8.32 -5.04 1.34
C VAL A 8 -7.61 -5.92 0.33
N VAL A 9 -8.21 -7.08 0.05
CA VAL A 9 -7.78 -7.98 -1.02
C VAL A 9 -8.35 -7.45 -2.35
N LYS A 10 -7.49 -6.89 -3.20
CA LYS A 10 -7.91 -6.31 -4.50
C LYS A 10 -7.97 -7.33 -5.63
N GLY A 11 -7.18 -8.39 -5.54
CA GLY A 11 -7.16 -9.44 -6.56
C GLY A 11 -6.36 -10.65 -6.08
N ILE A 12 -7.07 -11.73 -5.76
CA ILE A 12 -6.48 -12.98 -5.27
C ILE A 12 -5.56 -13.59 -6.33
N GLU A 13 -5.98 -13.59 -7.59
CA GLU A 13 -5.21 -14.17 -8.71
C GLU A 13 -3.89 -13.46 -8.96
N GLN A 14 -3.81 -12.17 -8.65
CA GLN A 14 -2.61 -11.34 -8.84
C GLN A 14 -1.82 -11.12 -7.55
N GLY A 15 -2.36 -11.60 -6.41
CA GLY A 15 -1.80 -11.43 -5.08
C GLY A 15 -1.67 -9.96 -4.68
N LEU A 16 -2.71 -9.15 -4.92
CA LEU A 16 -2.75 -7.72 -4.59
C LEU A 16 -3.43 -7.47 -3.25
N LEU A 17 -2.71 -6.78 -2.37
CA LEU A 17 -3.17 -6.37 -1.04
C LEU A 17 -2.97 -4.88 -0.85
N ASP A 18 -4.02 -4.20 -0.41
CA ASP A 18 -3.95 -2.81 0.01
C ASP A 18 -4.16 -2.70 1.52
N PHE A 19 -3.36 -1.84 2.16
CA PHE A 19 -3.39 -1.55 3.59
C PHE A 19 -3.74 -0.06 3.78
N PRO A 20 -4.81 0.28 4.51
CA PRO A 20 -5.14 1.67 4.83
C PRO A 20 -3.99 2.32 5.59
N SER A 21 -3.61 3.53 5.20
CA SER A 21 -2.55 4.29 5.86
C SER A 21 -2.80 5.80 5.75
N LYS A 22 -1.94 6.59 6.39
CA LYS A 22 -1.90 8.04 6.25
C LYS A 22 -0.52 8.50 5.84
N ARG A 23 -0.46 9.39 4.86
CA ARG A 23 0.76 10.10 4.46
C ARG A 23 0.53 11.58 4.77
N PHE A 24 1.19 12.06 5.82
CA PHE A 24 0.84 13.33 6.45
C PHE A 24 -0.64 13.32 6.88
N ASP A 25 -1.44 14.28 6.43
CA ASP A 25 -2.88 14.36 6.72
C ASP A 25 -3.76 13.70 5.64
N GLU A 26 -3.16 13.10 4.62
CA GLU A 26 -3.90 12.45 3.52
C GLU A 26 -4.05 10.95 3.76
N GLU A 27 -5.28 10.44 3.58
CA GLU A 27 -5.53 9.01 3.61
C GLU A 27 -5.09 8.35 2.29
N VAL A 28 -4.22 7.35 2.40
CA VAL A 28 -3.64 6.63 1.27
C VAL A 28 -3.75 5.12 1.49
N TRP A 29 -3.47 4.35 0.46
CA TRP A 29 -3.34 2.90 0.56
C TRP A 29 -1.89 2.51 0.28
N LEU A 30 -1.30 1.75 1.20
CA LEU A 30 -0.06 1.04 0.96
C LEU A 30 -0.39 -0.21 0.14
N CYS A 31 0.37 -0.46 -0.93
CA CYS A 31 0.03 -1.48 -1.91
C CYS A 31 1.17 -2.50 -2.03
N TRP A 32 0.85 -3.76 -1.77
CA TRP A 32 1.75 -4.89 -1.89
C TRP A 32 1.26 -5.86 -2.98
N LYS A 33 2.20 -6.39 -3.75
CA LYS A 33 1.95 -7.42 -4.76
C LYS A 33 2.78 -8.67 -4.49
N TYR A 34 2.18 -9.84 -4.75
CA TYR A 34 2.90 -11.12 -4.71
C TYR A 34 4.22 -11.07 -5.50
N GLY A 35 5.29 -11.46 -4.83
CA GLY A 35 6.67 -11.36 -5.32
C GLY A 35 7.46 -10.19 -4.71
N GLU A 36 6.79 -9.21 -4.10
CA GLU A 36 7.47 -8.15 -3.33
C GLU A 36 7.81 -8.65 -1.93
N THR A 37 9.03 -8.37 -1.45
CA THR A 37 9.47 -8.77 -0.09
C THR A 37 8.98 -7.82 1.00
N GLU A 38 8.58 -6.60 0.62
CA GLU A 38 8.15 -5.53 1.52
C GLU A 38 7.21 -4.57 0.76
N ILE A 39 6.49 -3.73 1.50
CA ILE A 39 5.64 -2.68 0.93
C ILE A 39 6.56 -1.55 0.41
N LYS A 40 6.56 -1.33 -0.91
CA LYS A 40 7.37 -0.28 -1.55
C LYS A 40 6.56 0.84 -2.20
N PHE A 41 5.24 0.71 -2.22
CA PHE A 41 4.38 1.58 -2.99
C PHE A 41 3.14 1.98 -2.21
N TRP A 42 2.65 3.17 -2.52
CA TRP A 42 1.37 3.69 -2.05
C TRP A 42 0.57 4.24 -3.23
N HIS A 43 -0.74 4.42 -3.07
CA HIS A 43 -1.58 5.13 -4.04
C HIS A 43 -2.76 5.82 -3.33
N GLU A 44 -3.38 6.78 -4.03
CA GLU A 44 -4.63 7.40 -3.57
C GLU A 44 -5.80 6.40 -3.57
N LYS A 45 -6.86 6.70 -2.84
CA LYS A 45 -8.04 5.81 -2.72
C LYS A 45 -8.66 5.44 -4.06
N ASP A 46 -8.65 6.36 -5.02
CA ASP A 46 -9.36 6.21 -6.30
C ASP A 46 -8.44 5.79 -7.47
N SER A 47 -7.12 5.76 -7.29
CA SER A 47 -6.17 5.47 -8.37
C SER A 47 -5.81 3.99 -8.50
N GLY A 48 -5.88 3.23 -7.40
CA GLY A 48 -5.63 1.79 -7.37
C GLY A 48 -4.22 1.39 -7.82
N PHE A 49 -4.04 0.11 -8.18
CA PHE A 49 -2.73 -0.46 -8.51
C PHE A 49 -1.99 0.28 -9.64
N MET A 50 -2.70 0.82 -10.64
CA MET A 50 -2.09 1.55 -11.75
C MET A 50 -1.54 2.92 -11.32
N GLY A 51 -2.00 3.48 -10.20
CA GLY A 51 -1.57 4.76 -9.65
C GLY A 51 -0.44 4.68 -8.62
N ARG A 52 0.25 3.53 -8.53
CA ARG A 52 1.30 3.32 -7.54
C ARG A 52 2.41 4.36 -7.65
N LYS A 53 2.76 4.92 -6.49
CA LYS A 53 3.88 5.81 -6.26
C LYS A 53 4.86 5.14 -5.31
N PRO A 54 6.17 5.23 -5.54
CA PRO A 54 7.15 4.66 -4.63
C PRO A 54 7.08 5.35 -3.26
N ILE A 55 7.36 4.58 -2.22
CA ILE A 55 7.66 5.11 -0.90
C ILE A 55 9.14 5.53 -0.95
N GLU A 56 9.38 6.83 -0.96
CA GLU A 56 10.73 7.36 -0.82
C GLU A 56 11.14 7.23 0.65
N VAL A 57 12.16 6.43 0.91
CA VAL A 57 12.80 6.33 2.22
C VAL A 57 14.12 7.07 2.09
N SER A 58 14.23 8.23 2.72
CA SER A 58 15.54 8.86 2.98
C SER A 58 15.98 8.48 4.39
N ASP A 59 17.29 8.36 4.64
CA ASP A 59 17.82 8.13 6.00
C ASP A 59 17.34 9.20 7.00
N GLU A 60 17.03 10.42 6.52
CA GLU A 60 16.45 11.51 7.32
C GLU A 60 15.00 11.26 7.74
N SER A 61 14.26 10.40 7.03
CA SER A 61 12.85 10.06 7.33
C SER A 61 12.68 8.93 8.35
N LEU A 62 13.78 8.28 8.75
CA LEU A 62 13.80 7.14 9.67
C LEU A 62 14.08 7.53 11.15
N ILE A 63 13.99 8.82 11.49
CA ILE A 63 14.26 9.36 12.83
C ILE A 63 13.01 9.32 13.72
#